data_AF-A0A9C9PMM2-F1
#
_entry.id   AF-A0A9C9PMM2-F1
#
_cell.length_a   1.000
_cell.length_b   1.000
_cell.length_c   1.000
_cell.angle_alpha   90.00
_cell.angle_beta   90.00
_cell.angle_gamma   90.00
#
_symmetry.space_group_name_H-M   'P 1'
#
loop_
_entity.id
_entity.type
_entity.pdbx_description
1 polymer ?
#
loop_
_entity_poly.entity_id
_entity_poly.type
_entity_poly.pdbx_seq_one_letter_code
_entity_poly.pdbx_strand_id
1 'polypeptide(L)'
;MNTKTLLAFLQALPASTDADLTNDSAIKQLGNKVQLLNPSEMRPNEWGKIQTQLQTILANEKYATLNRAYQAALQKLEAIDITQDLLPTPAELKAVQPANRQIGTLGYHPGPDSESENDDEFENYEIINLAIVVLNDDKPATTSKTLLQRLNAFLTEKRESTAD
;
A
#
# COMPACT_ATOMS: atom_id res chain seq x y z
N MET A 1 11.59 -4.44 -7.28
CA MET A 1 10.64 -4.13 -6.19
C MET A 1 9.51 -5.15 -6.20
N ASN A 2 8.99 -5.55 -5.05
CA ASN A 2 7.79 -6.39 -4.93
C ASN A 2 6.65 -5.57 -4.30
N THR A 3 5.40 -5.97 -4.44
CA THR A 3 4.22 -5.35 -3.83
C THR A 3 4.29 -5.30 -2.31
N LYS A 4 4.97 -6.25 -1.66
CA LYS A 4 5.35 -6.17 -0.23
C LYS A 4 6.09 -4.88 0.14
N THR A 5 6.91 -4.34 -0.76
CA THR A 5 7.59 -3.04 -0.56
C THR A 5 6.58 -1.89 -0.51
N LEU A 6 5.56 -1.92 -1.38
CA LEU A 6 4.50 -0.92 -1.39
C LEU A 6 3.62 -1.07 -0.14
N LEU A 7 3.24 -2.30 0.21
CA LEU A 7 2.45 -2.61 1.40
C LEU A 7 3.16 -2.16 2.69
N ALA A 8 4.46 -2.39 2.80
CA ALA A 8 5.28 -1.91 3.92
C ALA A 8 5.22 -0.38 4.06
N PHE A 9 5.27 0.33 2.92
CA PHE A 9 5.17 1.78 2.92
C PHE A 9 3.79 2.27 3.36
N LEU A 10 2.71 1.64 2.86
CA LEU A 10 1.36 1.95 3.31
C LEU A 10 1.23 1.72 4.82
N GLN A 11 1.72 0.60 5.34
CA GLN A 11 1.70 0.28 6.77
C GLN A 11 2.46 1.33 7.62
N ALA A 12 3.50 1.94 7.06
CA ALA A 12 4.31 2.93 7.74
C ALA A 12 3.73 4.35 7.74
N LEU A 13 2.78 4.67 6.84
CA LEU A 13 2.15 6.00 6.76
C LEU A 13 1.61 6.53 8.10
N PRO A 14 0.93 5.73 8.95
CA PRO A 14 0.41 6.20 10.24
C PRO A 14 1.50 6.59 11.25
N ALA A 15 2.75 6.13 11.07
CA ALA A 15 3.86 6.47 11.95
C ALA A 15 4.49 7.84 11.63
N SER A 16 4.14 8.43 10.49
CA SER A 16 4.57 9.77 10.17
C SER A 16 3.89 10.77 11.08
N THR A 17 4.68 11.67 11.66
CA THR A 17 4.22 12.77 12.51
C THR A 17 3.78 13.99 11.70
N ASP A 18 3.89 13.92 10.38
CA ASP A 18 3.52 15.01 9.49
C ASP A 18 2.00 15.03 9.26
N ALA A 19 1.36 16.04 9.84
CA ALA A 19 -0.08 16.28 9.72
C ALA A 19 -0.51 16.57 8.26
N ASP A 20 0.42 16.95 7.39
CA ASP A 20 0.20 17.36 6.00
C ASP A 20 0.75 16.36 4.98
N LEU A 21 0.93 15.07 5.35
CA LEU A 21 1.27 13.99 4.41
C LEU A 21 0.40 14.01 3.14
N THR A 22 -0.87 14.37 3.28
CA THR A 22 -1.80 14.51 2.15
C THR A 22 -1.40 15.60 1.17
N ASN A 23 -0.82 16.70 1.65
CA ASN A 23 -0.41 17.84 0.84
C ASN A 23 1.02 17.70 0.31
N ASP A 24 1.75 16.68 0.76
CA ASP A 24 3.10 16.44 0.30
C ASP A 24 3.12 16.00 -1.17
N SER A 25 3.85 16.78 -1.97
CA SER A 25 3.94 16.58 -3.41
C SER A 25 4.59 15.24 -3.77
N ALA A 26 5.48 14.70 -2.94
CA ALA A 26 6.14 13.43 -3.21
C ALA A 26 5.19 12.24 -2.99
N ILE A 27 4.32 12.31 -1.98
CA ILE A 27 3.25 11.31 -1.74
C ILE A 27 2.24 11.33 -2.89
N LYS A 28 1.77 12.52 -3.31
CA LYS A 28 0.87 12.65 -4.47
C LYS A 28 1.51 12.13 -5.76
N GLN A 29 2.79 12.43 -5.99
CA GLN A 29 3.52 11.92 -7.15
C GLN A 29 3.65 10.39 -7.11
N LEU A 30 3.86 9.81 -5.93
CA LEU A 30 3.86 8.36 -5.76
C LEU A 30 2.47 7.78 -6.09
N GLY A 31 1.40 8.35 -5.53
CA GLY A 31 0.01 7.94 -5.81
C GLY A 31 -0.33 7.99 -7.30
N ASN A 32 0.04 9.07 -8.00
CA ASN A 32 -0.13 9.19 -9.44
C ASN A 32 0.66 8.14 -10.22
N LYS A 33 1.90 7.86 -9.83
CA LYS A 33 2.73 6.82 -10.49
C LYS A 33 2.15 5.43 -10.28
N VAL A 34 1.62 5.14 -9.10
CA VAL A 34 0.98 3.87 -8.78
C VAL A 34 -0.34 3.73 -9.55
N GLN A 35 -1.11 4.80 -9.69
CA GLN A 35 -2.36 4.80 -10.47
C GLN A 35 -2.13 4.50 -11.95
N LEU A 36 -1.01 4.95 -12.51
CA LEU A 36 -0.65 4.67 -13.90
C LEU A 36 -0.19 3.22 -14.13
N LEU A 37 -0.05 2.42 -13.06
CA LEU A 37 0.25 1.01 -13.22
C LEU A 37 -0.98 0.28 -13.74
N ASN A 38 -0.77 -0.42 -14.86
CA ASN A 38 -1.68 -1.48 -15.25
C ASN A 38 -1.19 -2.78 -14.60
N PRO A 39 -1.88 -3.33 -13.57
CA PRO A 39 -1.45 -4.58 -12.93
C PRO A 39 -1.32 -5.75 -13.91
N SER A 40 -2.03 -5.73 -15.04
CA SER A 40 -1.96 -6.76 -16.10
C SER A 40 -0.75 -6.64 -17.02
N GLU A 41 -0.05 -5.50 -17.03
CA GLU A 41 1.05 -5.21 -17.97
C GLU A 41 2.33 -4.75 -17.26
N MET A 42 2.48 -5.08 -15.96
CA MET A 42 3.57 -4.60 -15.13
C MET A 42 4.96 -4.99 -15.66
N ARG A 43 5.62 -4.04 -16.32
CA ARG A 43 7.00 -4.21 -16.77
C ARG A 43 7.98 -3.89 -15.63
N PRO A 44 9.13 -4.58 -15.52
CA PRO A 44 10.16 -4.28 -14.52
C PRO A 44 10.58 -2.81 -14.44
N ASN A 45 10.54 -2.10 -15.58
CA ASN A 45 10.90 -0.69 -15.67
C ASN A 45 9.91 0.25 -14.95
N GLU A 46 8.64 -0.15 -14.80
CA GLU A 46 7.64 0.66 -14.10
C GLU A 46 7.79 0.53 -12.58
N TRP A 47 8.06 -0.67 -12.10
CA TRP A 47 8.47 -0.93 -10.72
C TRP A 47 9.71 -0.15 -10.31
N GLY A 48 10.70 -0.04 -11.20
CA GLY A 48 11.89 0.77 -10.96
C GLY A 48 11.56 2.23 -10.66
N LYS A 49 10.62 2.84 -11.40
CA LYS A 49 10.22 4.24 -11.19
C LYS A 49 9.54 4.46 -9.84
N ILE A 50 8.69 3.53 -9.42
CA ILE A 50 8.02 3.58 -8.11
C ILE A 50 9.04 3.39 -7.00
N GLN A 51 9.95 2.43 -7.16
CA GLN A 51 11.02 2.18 -6.21
C GLN A 51 11.90 3.41 -6.02
N THR A 52 12.32 4.06 -7.10
CA THR A 52 13.10 5.30 -7.02
C THR A 52 12.34 6.40 -6.28
N GLN A 53 11.06 6.63 -6.60
CA GLN A 53 10.24 7.64 -5.91
C GLN A 53 10.12 7.35 -4.41
N LEU A 54 9.85 6.09 -4.06
CA LEU A 54 9.71 5.64 -2.69
C LEU A 54 11.03 5.79 -1.92
N GLN A 55 12.16 5.45 -2.53
CA GLN A 55 13.49 5.69 -1.95
C GLN A 55 13.77 7.18 -1.77
N THR A 56 13.38 8.05 -2.71
CA THR A 56 13.52 9.50 -2.55
C THR A 56 12.71 10.02 -1.36
N ILE A 57 11.49 9.52 -1.15
CA ILE A 57 10.68 9.86 0.02
C ILE A 57 11.38 9.38 1.30
N LEU A 58 11.79 8.12 1.36
CA LEU A 58 12.38 7.52 2.56
C LEU A 58 13.77 8.08 2.91
N ALA A 59 14.52 8.59 1.93
CA ALA A 59 15.84 9.18 2.12
C ALA A 59 15.77 10.62 2.68
N ASN A 60 14.61 11.26 2.63
CA ASN A 60 14.44 12.60 3.18
C ASN A 60 14.28 12.54 4.71
N GLU A 61 15.09 13.31 5.43
CA GLU A 61 15.13 13.33 6.90
C GLU A 61 13.78 13.70 7.54
N LYS A 62 12.95 14.47 6.82
CA LYS A 62 11.56 14.77 7.22
C LYS A 62 10.75 13.49 7.48
N TYR A 63 11.07 12.41 6.77
CA TYR A 63 10.41 11.12 6.86
C TYR A 63 11.20 10.09 7.66
N ALA A 64 12.13 10.49 8.52
CA ALA A 64 12.94 9.55 9.30
C ALA A 64 12.10 8.55 10.13
N THR A 65 11.02 9.02 10.77
CA THR A 65 10.11 8.15 11.54
C THR A 65 9.36 7.19 10.63
N LEU A 66 8.86 7.68 9.49
CA LEU A 66 8.21 6.85 8.48
C LEU A 66 9.20 5.81 7.92
N ASN A 67 10.45 6.18 7.64
CA ASN A 67 11.47 5.26 7.15
C ASN A 67 11.77 4.16 8.16
N ARG A 68 11.92 4.49 9.45
CA ARG A 68 12.08 3.47 10.50
C ARG A 68 10.89 2.50 10.56
N ALA A 69 9.67 3.03 10.50
CA ALA A 69 8.47 2.21 10.48
C ALA A 69 8.38 1.33 9.22
N TYR A 70 8.76 1.87 8.07
CA TYR A 70 8.82 1.17 6.78
C TYR A 70 9.83 0.01 6.81
N GLN A 71 11.04 0.22 7.34
CA GLN A 71 12.05 -0.85 7.43
C GLN A 71 11.55 -1.99 8.35
N ALA A 72 10.94 -1.63 9.48
CA ALA A 72 10.36 -2.60 10.40
C ALA A 72 9.17 -3.36 9.78
N ALA A 73 8.32 -2.66 9.01
CA ALA A 73 7.22 -3.26 8.26
C ALA A 73 7.73 -4.24 7.21
N LEU A 74 8.72 -3.83 6.40
CA LEU A 74 9.28 -4.64 5.33
C LEU A 74 9.86 -5.94 5.87
N GLN A 75 10.68 -5.89 6.93
CA GLN A 75 11.24 -7.09 7.55
C GLN A 75 10.18 -8.08 8.03
N LYS A 76 9.05 -7.59 8.54
CA LYS A 76 7.95 -8.46 8.98
C LYS A 76 7.24 -9.10 7.79
N LEU A 77 6.95 -8.31 6.77
CA LEU A 77 6.22 -8.77 5.57
C LEU A 77 7.06 -9.72 4.71
N GLU A 78 8.39 -9.61 4.73
CA GLU A 78 9.27 -10.57 4.04
C GLU A 78 9.15 -11.99 4.61
N ALA A 79 8.82 -12.14 5.89
CA ALA A 79 8.68 -13.43 6.58
C ALA A 79 7.24 -13.98 6.62
N ILE A 80 6.33 -13.39 5.83
CA ILE A 80 4.90 -13.70 5.83
C ILE A 80 4.39 -13.80 4.39
N ASP A 81 3.53 -14.78 4.15
CA ASP A 81 2.73 -14.87 2.93
C ASP A 81 1.46 -14.04 3.09
N ILE A 82 1.19 -13.13 2.14
CA ILE A 82 0.08 -12.21 2.24
C ILE A 82 -1.14 -12.84 1.57
N THR A 83 -2.02 -13.40 2.41
CA THR A 83 -3.27 -14.01 1.97
C THR A 83 -4.39 -12.97 1.82
N GLN A 84 -5.43 -13.33 1.07
CA GLN A 84 -6.53 -12.41 0.73
C GLN A 84 -7.27 -11.88 1.99
N ASP A 85 -7.35 -12.67 3.04
CA ASP A 85 -8.03 -12.32 4.29
C ASP A 85 -7.32 -11.20 5.07
N LEU A 86 -6.02 -11.01 4.84
CA LEU A 86 -5.21 -9.96 5.47
C LEU A 86 -5.38 -8.61 4.77
N LEU A 87 -5.85 -8.60 3.52
CA LEU A 87 -6.05 -7.41 2.71
C LEU A 87 -7.52 -6.94 2.73
N PRO A 88 -7.78 -5.63 2.56
CA PRO A 88 -9.13 -5.09 2.46
C PRO A 88 -9.84 -5.63 1.23
N THR A 89 -11.14 -5.89 1.36
CA THR A 89 -11.98 -6.35 0.26
C THR A 89 -12.26 -5.22 -0.73
N PRO A 90 -12.62 -5.56 -1.98
CA PRO A 90 -13.06 -4.58 -2.97
C PRO A 90 -14.19 -3.65 -2.47
N ALA A 91 -15.09 -4.16 -1.62
CA ALA A 91 -16.18 -3.38 -1.05
C ALA A 91 -15.68 -2.33 -0.04
N GLU A 92 -14.73 -2.69 0.83
CA GLU A 92 -14.11 -1.77 1.78
C GLU A 92 -13.30 -0.69 1.06
N LEU A 93 -12.57 -1.06 0.00
CA LEU A 93 -11.83 -0.12 -0.84
C LEU A 93 -12.77 0.90 -1.52
N LYS A 94 -13.94 0.46 -2.00
CA LYS A 94 -14.94 1.37 -2.58
C LYS A 94 -15.59 2.28 -1.54
N ALA A 95 -15.78 1.80 -0.31
CA ALA A 95 -16.44 2.57 0.75
C ALA A 95 -15.63 3.79 1.21
N VAL A 96 -14.32 3.76 1.08
CA VAL A 96 -13.43 4.89 1.44
C VAL A 96 -13.11 5.81 0.26
N GLN A 97 -13.49 5.45 -0.97
CA GLN A 97 -13.28 6.34 -2.12
C GLN A 97 -14.21 7.56 -2.02
N PRO A 98 -13.68 8.80 -2.14
CA PRO A 98 -14.52 9.99 -2.08
C PRO A 98 -15.51 10.02 -3.25
N ALA A 99 -16.80 10.14 -2.95
CA ALA A 99 -17.92 10.05 -3.90
C ALA A 99 -17.87 11.00 -5.11
N ASN A 100 -17.07 12.08 -5.03
CA ASN A 100 -16.93 13.11 -6.07
C ASN A 100 -15.62 13.07 -6.85
N ARG A 101 -14.68 12.18 -6.52
CA ARG A 101 -13.60 11.89 -7.46
C ARG A 101 -14.08 10.73 -8.30
N GLN A 102 -14.60 11.05 -9.48
CA GLN A 102 -14.36 10.18 -10.62
C GLN A 102 -12.84 10.06 -10.73
N ILE A 103 -12.27 9.08 -10.03
CA ILE A 103 -11.11 8.39 -10.53
C ILE A 103 -11.64 7.82 -11.84
N GLY A 104 -11.57 8.63 -12.91
CA GLY A 104 -11.84 8.14 -14.25
C GLY A 104 -11.08 6.84 -14.34
N THR A 105 -11.78 5.77 -14.73
CA THR A 105 -11.36 4.36 -14.75
C THR A 105 -9.98 4.16 -15.38
N LEU A 106 -8.93 4.60 -14.69
CA LEU A 106 -7.56 4.75 -15.17
C LEU A 106 -6.61 4.11 -14.15
N GLY A 107 -7.06 3.11 -13.39
CA GLY A 107 -6.16 2.39 -12.48
C GLY A 107 -6.83 1.49 -11.43
N TYR A 108 -8.13 1.62 -11.14
CA TYR A 108 -8.81 0.59 -10.34
C TYR A 108 -9.16 -0.59 -11.25
N HIS A 109 -8.48 -1.71 -11.00
CA HIS A 109 -8.74 -2.95 -11.71
C HIS A 109 -9.48 -3.83 -10.71
N PRO A 110 -10.79 -4.11 -10.87
CA PRO A 110 -11.42 -5.13 -10.05
C PRO A 110 -10.51 -6.37 -10.16
N GLY A 111 -10.07 -6.89 -9.01
CA GLY A 111 -9.27 -8.11 -8.99
C GLY A 111 -9.96 -9.19 -9.82
N PRO A 112 -9.23 -10.17 -10.34
CA PRO A 112 -9.87 -11.26 -11.06
C PRO A 112 -11.03 -11.80 -10.22
N ASP A 113 -12.17 -12.05 -10.88
CA ASP A 113 -13.22 -12.88 -10.27
C ASP A 113 -12.52 -14.11 -9.67
N SER A 114 -12.97 -14.58 -8.50
CA SER A 114 -12.28 -15.51 -7.58
C SER A 114 -11.84 -16.89 -8.16
N GLU A 115 -11.75 -17.01 -9.47
CA GLU A 115 -11.31 -18.13 -10.30
C GLU A 115 -9.88 -17.96 -10.86
N SER A 116 -9.16 -16.86 -10.60
CA SER A 116 -7.72 -16.80 -10.94
C SER A 116 -6.93 -17.76 -10.04
N GLU A 117 -6.46 -18.86 -10.62
CA GLU A 117 -5.68 -19.93 -9.94
C GLU A 117 -4.26 -19.50 -9.49
N ASN A 118 -3.85 -18.25 -9.70
CA ASN A 118 -2.54 -17.73 -9.31
C ASN A 118 -2.65 -16.74 -8.14
N ASP A 119 -2.37 -17.23 -6.93
CA ASP A 119 -2.34 -16.41 -5.69
C ASP A 119 -1.41 -15.17 -5.81
N ASP A 120 -0.31 -15.32 -6.56
CA ASP A 120 0.66 -14.24 -6.80
C ASP A 120 0.11 -13.09 -7.67
N GLU A 121 -0.77 -13.39 -8.63
CA GLU A 121 -1.43 -12.33 -9.41
C GLU A 121 -2.44 -11.62 -8.53
N PHE A 122 -3.22 -12.33 -7.73
CA PHE A 122 -4.19 -11.71 -6.83
C PHE A 122 -3.55 -10.75 -5.82
N GLU A 123 -2.50 -11.18 -5.11
CA GLU A 123 -1.80 -10.34 -4.12
C GLU A 123 -1.35 -9.02 -4.76
N ASN A 124 -0.84 -9.09 -5.99
CA ASN A 124 -0.34 -7.93 -6.68
C ASN A 124 -1.44 -6.90 -6.96
N TYR A 125 -2.57 -7.34 -7.54
CA TYR A 125 -3.68 -6.44 -7.89
C TYR A 125 -4.27 -5.75 -6.65
N GLU A 126 -4.50 -6.50 -5.57
CA GLU A 126 -5.14 -5.95 -4.37
C GLU A 126 -4.23 -4.96 -3.64
N ILE A 127 -2.92 -5.21 -3.58
CA ILE A 127 -1.97 -4.26 -2.98
C ILE A 127 -1.88 -2.97 -3.82
N ILE A 128 -1.93 -3.08 -5.15
CA ILE A 128 -1.92 -1.90 -6.03
C ILE A 128 -3.21 -1.10 -5.84
N ASN A 129 -4.38 -1.76 -5.87
CA ASN A 129 -5.67 -1.11 -5.65
C ASN A 129 -5.71 -0.39 -4.29
N LEU A 130 -5.24 -1.07 -3.24
CA LEU A 130 -5.10 -0.49 -1.92
C LEU A 130 -4.20 0.74 -1.94
N ALA A 131 -3.03 0.66 -2.59
CA ALA A 131 -2.11 1.79 -2.68
C ALA A 131 -2.72 2.97 -3.43
N ILE A 132 -3.45 2.74 -4.52
CA ILE A 132 -4.16 3.78 -5.25
C ILE A 132 -5.17 4.48 -4.34
N VAL A 133 -5.99 3.70 -3.61
CA VAL A 133 -7.00 4.26 -2.70
C VAL A 133 -6.34 5.06 -1.58
N VAL A 134 -5.35 4.50 -0.91
CA VAL A 134 -4.69 5.14 0.23
C VAL A 134 -3.93 6.40 -0.16
N LEU A 135 -3.09 6.34 -1.21
CA LEU A 135 -2.20 7.46 -1.57
C LEU A 135 -2.95 8.62 -2.22
N ASN A 136 -4.14 8.39 -2.76
CA ASN A 136 -4.99 9.43 -3.35
C ASN A 136 -6.11 9.89 -2.42
N ASP A 137 -6.22 9.33 -1.21
CA ASP A 137 -7.16 9.79 -0.21
C ASP A 137 -6.72 11.12 0.43
N ASP A 138 -7.68 11.89 0.97
CA ASP A 138 -7.40 13.15 1.65
C ASP A 138 -6.71 12.96 3.02
N LYS A 139 -6.65 11.73 3.54
CA LYS A 139 -6.00 11.37 4.81
C LYS A 139 -5.29 10.02 4.68
N PRO A 140 -4.19 9.93 3.90
CA PRO A 140 -3.53 8.66 3.57
C PRO A 140 -3.09 7.87 4.82
N ALA A 141 -2.60 8.55 5.85
CA ALA A 141 -2.22 7.92 7.11
C ALA A 141 -3.41 7.29 7.86
N THR A 142 -4.56 7.97 7.89
CA THR A 142 -5.76 7.45 8.57
C THR A 142 -6.39 6.33 7.77
N THR A 143 -6.50 6.51 6.45
CA THR A 143 -7.08 5.54 5.54
C THR A 143 -6.26 4.26 5.49
N SER A 144 -4.93 4.37 5.44
CA SER A 144 -4.04 3.22 5.59
C SER A 144 -4.28 2.48 6.91
N LYS A 145 -4.31 3.21 8.03
CA LYS A 145 -4.54 2.60 9.35
C LYS A 145 -5.85 1.82 9.41
N THR A 146 -6.92 2.35 8.83
CA THR A 146 -8.25 1.73 8.81
C THR A 146 -8.29 0.50 7.90
N LEU A 147 -7.79 0.60 6.67
CA LEU A 147 -7.86 -0.49 5.70
C LEU A 147 -6.91 -1.64 6.05
N LEU A 148 -5.79 -1.37 6.72
CA LEU A 148 -4.80 -2.38 7.13
C LEU A 148 -5.00 -2.89 8.56
N GLN A 149 -6.17 -2.69 9.18
CA GLN A 149 -6.42 -3.16 10.55
C GLN A 149 -6.19 -4.66 10.73
N ARG A 150 -6.66 -5.48 9.77
CA ARG A 150 -6.50 -6.94 9.80
C ARG A 150 -5.03 -7.37 9.73
N LEU A 151 -4.31 -6.84 8.74
CA LEU A 151 -2.86 -7.05 8.63
C LEU A 151 -2.12 -6.61 9.91
N ASN A 152 -2.46 -5.45 10.46
CA ASN A 152 -1.81 -4.93 11.67
C ASN A 152 -2.08 -5.79 12.92
N ALA A 153 -3.29 -6.33 13.05
CA ALA A 153 -3.63 -7.27 14.12
C ALA A 153 -2.82 -8.55 13.98
N PHE A 154 -2.82 -9.17 12.80
CA PHE A 154 -2.04 -10.37 12.50
C PHE A 154 -0.54 -10.20 12.79
N LEU A 155 0.04 -9.06 12.38
CA LEU A 155 1.45 -8.73 12.63
C LEU A 155 1.78 -8.47 14.10
N THR A 156 0.77 -8.13 14.91
CA THR A 156 0.91 -7.95 16.36
C THR A 156 0.83 -9.30 17.07
N GLU A 157 -0.18 -10.11 16.75
CA GLU A 157 -0.41 -11.42 17.35
C GLU A 157 0.75 -12.39 17.09
N LYS A 158 1.28 -12.44 15.84
CA LYS A 158 2.44 -13.27 15.51
C LYS A 158 3.67 -12.92 16.35
N ARG A 159 3.79 -11.65 16.77
CA ARG A 159 4.91 -11.18 17.60
C ARG A 159 4.82 -11.71 19.03
N GLU A 160 3.60 -11.82 19.56
CA GLU A 160 3.33 -12.36 20.90
C GLU A 160 3.52 -13.89 20.92
N SER A 161 3.18 -14.60 19.83
CA SER A 161 3.39 -16.06 19.75
C SER A 161 4.85 -16.51 19.59
N THR A 162 5.76 -15.63 19.16
CA THR A 162 7.20 -15.92 19.09
C THR A 162 7.99 -15.52 20.34
N ALA A 163 7.31 -15.00 21.37
CA ALA A 163 7.93 -14.55 22.62
C ALA A 163 7.82 -15.58 23.77
N ASP A 164 7.40 -16.81 23.48
CA ASP A 164 7.30 -17.94 24.42
C ASP A 164 8.39 -19.00 24.14
#